data_AF-A0A820W4W6-F1
#
_entry.id   AF-A0A820W4W6-F1
#
_cell.length_a   1.000
_cell.length_b   1.000
_cell.length_c   1.000
_cell.angle_alpha   90.00
_cell.angle_beta   90.00
_cell.angle_gamma   90.00
#
_symmetry.space_group_name_H-M   'P 1'
#
loop_
_entity.id
_entity.type
_entity.pdbx_description
1 polymer ?
#
loop_
_entity_poly.entity_id
_entity_poly.type
_entity_poly.pdbx_seq_one_letter_code
_entity_poly.pdbx_strand_id
1 'polypeptide(L)'
;MLTLDWNDHQLLMKFYELKPDEELIQLAQHIWQVTADEFKTKEQQEILRQRIYLKRLPTKTDQMVNQLLDDTQKTLSNPFLDQDQRSSFASRCSKTIIQCKFNLMIVELDELSIVMHRYDLTLANLNEKLSKLNEENSHIYTTALVNIIEERQQAMIQRFIRMRQHKLKTFFDQAPMIDNN
;
A
#
# COMPACT_ATOMS: atom_id res chain seq x y z
N MET A 1 -2.58 10.20 18.50
CA MET A 1 -2.74 8.73 18.38
C MET A 1 -3.69 8.20 19.45
N LEU A 2 -3.45 8.49 20.74
CA LEU A 2 -4.28 8.03 21.87
C LEU A 2 -5.81 8.22 21.72
N THR A 3 -6.27 9.32 21.11
CA THR A 3 -7.71 9.59 20.92
C THR A 3 -8.38 8.74 19.83
N LEU A 4 -7.63 8.28 18.82
CA LEU A 4 -8.15 7.41 17.76
C LEU A 4 -8.23 5.96 18.23
N ASP A 5 -7.23 5.51 18.98
CA ASP A 5 -7.22 4.17 19.57
C ASP A 5 -8.32 4.03 20.63
N TRP A 6 -8.61 5.11 21.38
CA TRP A 6 -9.74 5.16 22.31
C TRP A 6 -11.10 5.08 21.59
N ASN A 7 -11.28 5.78 20.48
CA ASN A 7 -12.53 5.73 19.71
C ASN A 7 -12.77 4.34 19.11
N ASP A 8 -11.74 3.68 18.56
CA ASP A 8 -11.85 2.31 18.04
C ASP A 8 -12.23 1.32 19.15
N HIS A 9 -11.61 1.47 20.33
CA HIS A 9 -11.93 0.67 21.50
C HIS A 9 -13.39 0.86 21.96
N GLN A 10 -13.89 2.10 22.01
CA GLN A 10 -15.28 2.38 22.36
C GLN A 10 -16.27 1.77 21.36
N LEU A 11 -15.97 1.81 20.06
CA LEU A 11 -16.81 1.21 19.02
C LEU A 11 -16.87 -0.32 19.15
N LEU A 12 -15.74 -0.97 19.44
CA LEU A 12 -15.69 -2.40 19.71
C LEU A 12 -16.49 -2.78 20.96
N MET A 13 -16.35 -2.02 22.04
CA MET A 13 -17.12 -2.26 23.27
C MET A 13 -18.62 -2.17 23.01
N LYS A 14 -19.08 -1.10 22.35
CA LYS A 14 -20.49 -0.93 21.97
C LYS A 14 -20.99 -2.06 21.07
N PHE A 15 -20.17 -2.51 20.13
CA PHE A 15 -20.51 -3.64 19.26
C PHE A 15 -20.82 -4.89 20.07
N TYR A 16 -19.93 -5.28 21.00
CA TYR A 16 -20.13 -6.48 21.82
C TYR A 16 -21.21 -6.32 22.89
N GLU A 17 -21.45 -5.10 23.40
CA GLU A 17 -22.56 -4.80 24.32
C GLU A 17 -23.94 -5.06 23.71
N LEU A 18 -24.06 -4.88 22.38
CA LEU A 18 -25.28 -5.19 21.62
C LEU A 18 -25.47 -6.69 21.38
N LYS A 19 -24.56 -7.55 21.85
CA LYS A 19 -24.62 -9.02 21.77
C LYS A 19 -24.93 -9.55 20.35
N PRO A 20 -24.12 -9.19 19.34
CA PRO A 20 -24.22 -9.77 18.01
C PRO A 20 -24.03 -11.28 18.09
N ASP A 21 -24.69 -12.00 17.19
CA ASP A 21 -24.43 -13.42 17.03
C ASP A 21 -23.11 -13.70 16.30
N GLU A 22 -22.76 -14.97 16.23
CA GLU A 22 -21.51 -15.42 15.63
C GLU A 22 -21.42 -15.08 14.13
N GLU A 23 -22.54 -15.13 13.40
CA GLU A 23 -22.53 -14.79 11.96
C GLU A 23 -22.19 -13.32 11.75
N LEU A 24 -22.80 -12.42 12.52
CA LEU A 24 -22.52 -11.00 12.42
C LEU A 24 -21.12 -10.65 12.93
N ILE A 25 -20.63 -11.32 13.97
CA ILE A 25 -19.25 -11.15 14.46
C ILE A 25 -18.25 -11.50 13.35
N GLN A 26 -18.43 -12.66 12.69
CA GLN A 26 -17.53 -13.09 11.62
C GLN A 26 -17.58 -12.14 10.43
N LEU A 27 -18.77 -11.69 10.04
CA LEU A 27 -18.94 -10.73 8.96
C LEU A 27 -18.27 -9.39 9.27
N ALA A 28 -18.51 -8.84 10.47
CA ALA A 28 -17.90 -7.59 10.92
C ALA A 28 -16.37 -7.70 10.95
N GLN A 29 -15.83 -8.78 11.50
CA GLN A 29 -14.39 -9.04 11.50
C GLN A 29 -13.80 -9.10 10.10
N HIS A 30 -14.49 -9.78 9.18
CA HIS A 30 -14.05 -9.87 7.78
C HIS A 30 -14.03 -8.48 7.13
N ILE A 31 -15.12 -7.72 7.29
CA ILE A 31 -15.23 -6.34 6.80
C ILE A 31 -14.04 -5.50 7.31
N TRP A 32 -13.79 -5.51 8.63
CA TRP A 32 -12.70 -4.74 9.22
C TRP A 32 -11.31 -5.22 8.77
N GLN A 33 -11.09 -6.52 8.63
CA GLN A 33 -9.83 -7.08 8.16
C GLN A 33 -9.53 -6.65 6.71
N VAL A 34 -10.52 -6.79 5.82
CA VAL A 34 -10.37 -6.38 4.41
C VAL A 34 -10.13 -4.88 4.30
N THR A 35 -10.84 -4.07 5.09
CA THR A 35 -10.61 -2.62 5.19
C THR A 35 -9.18 -2.30 5.65
N ALA A 36 -8.63 -3.02 6.64
CA ALA A 36 -7.25 -2.82 7.08
C ALA A 36 -6.22 -3.19 6.00
N ASP A 37 -6.45 -4.31 5.30
CA ASP A 37 -5.55 -4.79 4.25
C ASP A 37 -5.55 -3.86 3.03
N GLU A 38 -6.73 -3.38 2.62
CA GLU A 38 -6.89 -2.37 1.57
C GLU A 38 -6.06 -1.11 1.87
N PHE A 39 -6.12 -0.61 3.12
CA PHE A 39 -5.34 0.56 3.52
C PHE A 39 -3.84 0.31 3.51
N LYS A 40 -3.40 -0.89 3.90
CA LYS A 40 -1.99 -1.27 3.81
C LYS A 40 -1.50 -1.26 2.36
N THR A 41 -2.30 -1.77 1.43
CA THR A 41 -1.98 -1.75 -0.02
C THR A 41 -1.99 -0.33 -0.58
N LYS A 42 -2.97 0.51 -0.20
CA LYS A 42 -3.00 1.94 -0.55
C LYS A 42 -1.76 2.68 -0.05
N GLU A 43 -1.26 2.35 1.14
CA GLU A 43 -0.01 2.90 1.65
C GLU A 43 1.19 2.52 0.76
N GLN A 44 1.29 1.24 0.41
CA GLN A 44 2.38 0.75 -0.45
C GLN A 44 2.35 1.39 -1.83
N GLN A 45 1.16 1.56 -2.43
CA GLN A 45 1.00 2.23 -3.71
C GLN A 45 1.48 3.69 -3.65
N GLU A 46 1.13 4.41 -2.60
CA GLU A 46 1.54 5.79 -2.43
C GLU A 46 3.05 5.91 -2.21
N ILE A 47 3.65 5.03 -1.39
CA ILE A 47 5.11 4.96 -1.23
C ILE A 47 5.80 4.71 -2.58
N LEU A 48 5.26 3.80 -3.39
CA LEU A 48 5.80 3.50 -4.71
C LEU A 48 5.68 4.70 -5.67
N ARG A 49 4.54 5.40 -5.68
CA ARG A 49 4.35 6.64 -6.45
C ARG A 49 5.36 7.72 -6.06
N GLN A 50 5.56 7.93 -4.75
CA GLN A 50 6.54 8.90 -4.24
C GLN A 50 7.97 8.49 -4.62
N ARG A 51 8.31 7.21 -4.55
CA ARG A 51 9.60 6.68 -5.01
C ARG A 51 9.84 6.93 -6.51
N ILE A 52 8.83 6.67 -7.34
CA ILE A 52 8.86 6.96 -8.78
C ILE A 52 9.09 8.45 -9.03
N TYR A 53 8.35 9.32 -8.35
CA TYR A 53 8.50 10.77 -8.45
C TYR A 53 9.93 11.23 -8.14
N LEU A 54 10.55 10.63 -7.10
CA LEU A 54 11.93 10.89 -6.71
C LEU A 54 12.99 10.13 -7.52
N LYS A 55 12.58 9.33 -8.51
CA LYS A 55 13.47 8.45 -9.29
C LYS A 55 14.27 7.47 -8.41
N ARG A 56 13.73 7.07 -7.25
CA ARG A 56 14.34 6.08 -6.35
C ARG A 56 13.68 4.72 -6.57
N LEU A 57 14.48 3.67 -6.66
CA LEU A 57 13.95 2.31 -6.78
C LEU A 57 13.51 1.73 -5.43
N PRO A 58 12.63 0.72 -5.44
CA PRO A 58 12.51 -0.23 -4.34
C PRO A 58 13.88 -0.87 -4.02
N THR A 59 14.18 -1.06 -2.73
CA THR A 59 15.51 -1.48 -2.23
C THR A 59 16.03 -2.77 -2.89
N LYS A 60 15.17 -3.78 -3.08
CA LYS A 60 15.57 -5.04 -3.74
C LYS A 60 15.92 -4.83 -5.20
N THR A 61 15.13 -4.03 -5.92
CA THR A 61 15.39 -3.68 -7.31
C THR A 61 16.68 -2.88 -7.44
N ASP A 62 16.94 -1.97 -6.50
CA ASP A 62 18.16 -1.18 -6.49
C ASP A 62 19.41 -2.05 -6.28
N GLN A 63 19.33 -3.04 -5.39
CA GLN A 63 20.40 -4.02 -5.21
C GLN A 63 20.68 -4.84 -6.48
N MET A 64 19.64 -5.33 -7.17
CA MET A 64 19.82 -6.09 -8.41
C MET A 64 20.42 -5.23 -9.52
N VAL A 65 20.02 -3.95 -9.62
CA VAL A 65 20.63 -3.03 -10.58
C VAL A 65 22.08 -2.74 -10.24
N ASN A 66 22.40 -2.50 -8.97
CA ASN A 66 23.78 -2.19 -8.56
C ASN A 66 24.72 -3.37 -8.85
N GLN A 67 24.27 -4.61 -8.65
CA GLN A 67 25.02 -5.80 -9.10
C GLN A 67 25.27 -5.81 -10.61
N LEU A 68 24.26 -5.43 -11.40
CA LEU A 68 24.37 -5.38 -12.86
C LEU A 68 25.34 -4.26 -13.31
N LEU A 69 25.37 -3.13 -12.59
CA LEU A 69 26.35 -2.07 -12.79
C LEU A 69 27.77 -2.53 -12.48
N ASP A 70 27.97 -3.26 -11.38
CA ASP A 70 29.29 -3.81 -11.00
C ASP A 70 29.84 -4.75 -12.08
N ASP A 71 29.00 -5.62 -12.65
CA ASP A 71 29.41 -6.53 -13.72
C ASP A 71 29.64 -5.81 -15.06
N THR A 72 28.88 -4.74 -15.32
CA THR A 72 29.11 -3.86 -16.47
C THR A 72 30.46 -3.13 -16.34
N GLN A 73 30.80 -2.69 -15.13
CA GLN A 73 32.03 -1.95 -14.83
C GLN A 73 33.27 -2.84 -14.98
N LYS A 74 33.20 -4.12 -14.56
CA LYS A 74 34.24 -5.12 -14.87
C LYS A 74 34.45 -5.31 -16.38
N THR A 75 33.37 -5.34 -17.15
CA THR A 75 33.42 -5.51 -18.61
C THR A 75 34.04 -4.29 -19.30
N LEU A 76 33.72 -3.08 -18.82
CA LEU A 76 34.27 -1.81 -19.29
C LEU A 76 35.73 -1.56 -18.89
N SER A 77 36.22 -2.29 -17.88
CA SER A 77 37.62 -2.26 -17.43
C SER A 77 38.56 -2.99 -18.41
N ASN A 78 38.03 -3.68 -19.42
CA ASN A 78 38.80 -4.40 -20.41
C ASN A 78 39.65 -3.41 -21.25
N PRO A 79 41.00 -3.51 -21.23
CA PRO A 79 41.88 -2.55 -21.88
C PRO A 79 41.80 -2.57 -23.42
N PHE A 80 41.21 -3.60 -24.03
CA PHE A 80 41.17 -3.78 -25.49
C PHE A 80 40.03 -3.03 -26.19
N LEU A 81 39.09 -2.43 -25.45
CA LEU A 81 38.00 -1.64 -26.04
C LEU A 81 38.43 -0.19 -26.26
N ASP A 82 38.08 0.38 -27.41
CA ASP A 82 38.29 1.80 -27.70
C ASP A 82 37.43 2.72 -26.78
N GLN A 83 37.91 3.92 -26.48
CA GLN A 83 37.30 4.81 -25.48
C GLN A 83 35.88 5.26 -25.85
N ASP A 84 35.62 5.50 -27.14
CA ASP A 84 34.28 5.86 -27.62
C ASP A 84 33.33 4.66 -27.57
N GLN A 85 33.83 3.45 -27.83
CA GLN A 85 33.07 2.22 -27.71
C GLN A 85 32.68 1.94 -26.25
N ARG A 86 33.60 2.16 -25.29
CA ARG A 86 33.31 2.07 -23.85
C ARG A 86 32.24 3.07 -23.43
N SER A 87 32.37 4.31 -23.87
CA SER A 87 31.43 5.39 -23.53
C SER A 87 30.04 5.14 -24.10
N SER A 88 29.97 4.67 -25.35
CA SER A 88 28.72 4.28 -26.01
C SER A 88 28.05 3.09 -25.32
N PHE A 89 28.83 2.05 -24.96
CA PHE A 89 28.33 0.89 -24.24
C PHE A 89 27.81 1.25 -22.84
N ALA A 90 28.57 2.02 -22.05
CA ALA A 90 28.16 2.50 -20.75
C ALA A 90 26.85 3.32 -20.82
N SER A 91 26.74 4.20 -21.82
CA SER A 91 25.51 4.98 -22.08
C SER A 91 24.32 4.08 -22.39
N ARG A 92 24.50 3.06 -23.24
CA ARG A 92 23.44 2.08 -23.56
C ARG A 92 23.02 1.27 -22.34
N CYS A 93 23.97 0.76 -21.57
CA CYS A 93 23.69 0.02 -20.32
C CYS A 93 22.91 0.88 -19.33
N SER A 94 23.33 2.14 -19.10
CA SER A 94 22.62 3.07 -18.22
C SER A 94 21.18 3.32 -18.69
N LYS A 95 20.96 3.57 -19.98
CA LYS A 95 19.61 3.73 -20.57
C LYS A 95 18.75 2.49 -20.38
N THR A 96 19.30 1.31 -20.68
CA THR A 96 18.57 0.03 -20.52
C THR A 96 18.22 -0.21 -19.06
N ILE A 97 19.16 0.03 -18.14
CA ILE A 97 18.92 -0.08 -16.71
C ILE A 97 17.77 0.85 -16.30
N ILE A 98 17.84 2.14 -16.64
CA ILE A 98 16.78 3.11 -16.31
C ILE A 98 15.43 2.68 -16.88
N GLN A 99 15.39 2.15 -18.10
CA GLN A 99 14.15 1.64 -18.70
C GLN A 99 13.60 0.42 -17.94
N CYS A 100 14.46 -0.54 -17.58
CA CYS A 100 14.06 -1.69 -16.78
C CYS A 100 13.54 -1.27 -15.40
N LYS A 101 14.20 -0.30 -14.75
CA LYS A 101 13.75 0.31 -13.49
C LYS A 101 12.33 0.86 -13.61
N PHE A 102 12.09 1.65 -14.65
CA PHE A 102 10.80 2.28 -14.89
C PHE A 102 9.69 1.25 -15.19
N ASN A 103 9.98 0.28 -16.06
CA ASN A 103 9.03 -0.78 -16.41
C ASN A 103 8.64 -1.61 -15.18
N LEU A 104 9.60 -1.95 -14.32
CA LEU A 104 9.33 -2.71 -13.10
C LEU A 104 8.44 -1.93 -12.12
N MET A 105 8.69 -0.62 -11.96
CA MET A 105 7.83 0.22 -11.12
C MET A 105 6.40 0.36 -11.69
N ILE A 106 6.22 0.37 -13.01
CA ILE A 106 4.89 0.35 -13.64
C ILE A 106 4.19 -0.97 -13.33
N VAL A 107 4.86 -2.11 -13.52
CA VAL A 107 4.27 -3.43 -13.24
C VAL A 107 3.85 -3.54 -11.77
N GLU A 108 4.68 -3.11 -10.83
CA GLU A 108 4.33 -3.08 -9.41
C GLU A 108 3.12 -2.17 -9.12
N LEU A 109 3.00 -1.01 -9.78
CA LEU A 109 1.82 -0.14 -9.65
C LEU A 109 0.54 -0.78 -10.18
N ASP A 110 0.63 -1.48 -11.32
CA ASP A 110 -0.50 -2.18 -11.91
C ASP A 110 -0.96 -3.33 -11.03
N GLU A 111 -0.02 -4.12 -10.49
CA GLU A 111 -0.32 -5.21 -9.54
C GLU A 111 -1.04 -4.68 -8.30
N LEU A 112 -0.55 -3.60 -7.69
CA LEU A 112 -1.20 -2.96 -6.54
C LEU A 112 -2.61 -2.46 -6.91
N SER A 113 -2.79 -1.92 -8.10
CA SER A 113 -4.09 -1.43 -8.57
C SER A 113 -5.10 -2.57 -8.75
N ILE A 114 -4.66 -3.72 -9.27
CA ILE A 114 -5.49 -4.94 -9.38
C ILE A 114 -5.89 -5.44 -7.98
N VAL A 115 -4.94 -5.49 -7.04
CA VAL A 115 -5.20 -5.93 -5.68
C VAL A 115 -6.20 -4.99 -4.99
N MET A 116 -6.03 -3.68 -5.13
CA MET A 116 -6.98 -2.69 -4.61
C MET A 116 -8.38 -2.88 -5.16
N HIS A 117 -8.51 -3.08 -6.48
CA HIS A 117 -9.81 -3.33 -7.10
C HIS A 117 -10.50 -4.59 -6.54
N ARG A 118 -9.73 -5.64 -6.23
CA ARG A 118 -10.26 -6.85 -5.58
C ARG A 118 -10.76 -6.56 -4.16
N TYR A 119 -10.06 -5.73 -3.40
CA TYR A 119 -10.53 -5.31 -2.08
C TYR A 119 -11.81 -4.48 -2.17
N ASP A 120 -11.90 -3.52 -3.11
CA ASP A 120 -13.12 -2.73 -3.33
C ASP A 120 -14.32 -3.63 -3.64
N LEU A 121 -14.16 -4.61 -4.55
CA LEU A 121 -15.20 -5.59 -4.87
C LEU A 121 -15.59 -6.45 -3.67
N THR A 122 -14.59 -6.90 -2.89
CA THR A 122 -14.84 -7.72 -1.70
C THR A 122 -15.61 -6.94 -0.64
N LEU A 123 -15.24 -5.68 -0.38
CA LEU A 123 -15.96 -4.81 0.54
C LEU A 123 -17.39 -4.53 0.07
N ALA A 124 -17.59 -4.27 -1.22
CA ALA A 124 -18.93 -4.08 -1.78
C ALA A 124 -19.80 -5.32 -1.53
N ASN A 125 -19.29 -6.52 -1.79
CA ASN A 125 -20.01 -7.77 -1.57
C ASN A 125 -20.31 -8.02 -0.08
N LEU A 126 -19.37 -7.73 0.82
CA LEU A 126 -19.56 -7.90 2.26
C LEU A 126 -20.59 -6.91 2.81
N ASN A 127 -20.56 -5.67 2.34
CA ASN A 127 -21.55 -4.64 2.72
C ASN A 127 -22.94 -4.97 2.15
N GLU A 128 -23.03 -5.49 0.93
CA GLU A 128 -24.29 -6.01 0.39
C GLU A 128 -24.82 -7.16 1.24
N LYS A 129 -23.95 -8.09 1.66
CA LYS A 129 -24.33 -9.19 2.57
C LYS A 129 -24.82 -8.65 3.92
N LEU A 130 -24.16 -7.63 4.47
CA LEU A 130 -24.58 -6.99 5.72
C LEU A 130 -25.96 -6.33 5.59
N SER A 131 -26.21 -5.61 4.49
CA SER A 131 -27.52 -5.00 4.20
C SER A 131 -28.61 -6.07 4.12
N LYS A 132 -28.38 -7.14 3.35
CA LYS A 132 -29.34 -8.25 3.19
C LYS A 132 -29.65 -8.95 4.51
N LEU A 133 -28.62 -9.25 5.32
CA LEU A 133 -28.82 -9.84 6.64
C LEU A 133 -29.69 -8.94 7.52
N ASN A 134 -29.42 -7.64 7.54
CA ASN A 134 -30.20 -6.66 8.31
C ASN A 134 -31.64 -6.51 7.80
N GLU A 135 -31.89 -6.62 6.50
CA GLU A 135 -33.23 -6.63 5.92
C GLU A 135 -34.01 -7.91 6.30
N GLU A 136 -33.37 -9.07 6.20
CA GLU A 136 -33.98 -10.39 6.48
C GLU A 136 -34.21 -10.62 7.97
N ASN A 137 -33.32 -10.12 8.83
CA ASN A 137 -33.32 -10.38 10.27
C ASN A 137 -33.23 -9.09 11.10
N SER A 138 -33.97 -8.05 10.72
CA SER A 138 -33.93 -6.72 11.37
C SER A 138 -34.14 -6.71 12.89
N HIS A 139 -34.81 -7.75 13.43
CA HIS A 139 -35.06 -7.91 14.86
C HIS A 139 -33.80 -8.38 15.61
N ILE A 140 -32.92 -9.10 14.92
CA ILE A 140 -31.67 -9.67 15.42
C ILE A 140 -30.53 -8.68 15.12
N TYR A 141 -30.47 -8.21 13.88
CA TYR A 141 -29.51 -7.22 13.42
C TYR A 141 -30.19 -5.87 13.39
N THR A 142 -29.91 -5.07 14.41
CA THR A 142 -30.47 -3.72 14.50
C THR A 142 -29.67 -2.75 13.66
N THR A 143 -30.30 -1.66 13.24
CA THR A 143 -29.62 -0.52 12.61
C THR A 143 -28.43 -0.02 13.45
N ALA A 144 -28.49 -0.15 14.79
CA ALA A 144 -27.37 0.22 15.66
C ALA A 144 -26.13 -0.67 15.46
N LEU A 145 -26.31 -1.98 15.26
CA LEU A 145 -25.20 -2.91 15.00
C LEU A 145 -24.53 -2.61 13.64
N VAL A 146 -25.33 -2.40 12.60
CA VAL A 146 -24.84 -2.03 11.26
C VAL A 146 -24.10 -0.69 11.32
N ASN A 147 -24.69 0.33 11.96
CA ASN A 147 -24.07 1.64 12.10
C ASN A 147 -22.71 1.56 12.83
N ILE A 148 -22.55 0.71 13.85
CA ILE A 148 -21.26 0.57 14.54
C ILE A 148 -20.19 -0.03 13.62
N ILE A 149 -20.55 -1.00 12.77
CA ILE A 149 -19.62 -1.58 11.79
C ILE A 149 -19.13 -0.49 10.82
N GLU A 150 -20.05 0.32 10.30
CA GLU A 150 -19.76 1.43 9.40
C GLU A 150 -18.95 2.54 10.08
N GLU A 151 -19.33 2.96 11.29
CA GLU A 151 -18.62 3.95 12.09
C GLU A 151 -17.17 3.52 12.34
N ARG A 152 -16.96 2.23 12.62
CA ARG A 152 -15.62 1.68 12.79
C ARG A 152 -14.81 1.71 11.50
N GLN A 153 -15.40 1.34 10.35
CA GLN A 153 -14.73 1.50 9.05
C GLN A 153 -14.35 2.96 8.79
N GLN A 154 -15.23 3.92 9.08
CA GLN A 154 -14.93 5.35 8.93
C GLN A 154 -13.82 5.80 9.88
N ALA A 155 -13.79 5.31 11.12
CA ALA A 155 -12.70 5.57 12.05
C ALA A 155 -11.36 5.03 11.53
N MET A 156 -11.35 3.84 10.92
CA MET A 156 -10.17 3.25 10.28
C MET A 156 -9.71 4.10 9.08
N ILE A 157 -10.63 4.57 8.24
CA ILE A 157 -10.34 5.50 7.12
C ILE A 157 -9.67 6.77 7.64
N GLN A 158 -10.26 7.41 8.65
CA GLN A 158 -9.75 8.65 9.24
C GLN A 158 -8.35 8.46 9.84
N ARG A 159 -8.14 7.34 10.54
CA ARG A 159 -6.83 6.96 11.07
C ARG A 159 -5.81 6.80 9.95
N PHE A 160 -6.16 6.07 8.90
CA PHE A 160 -5.31 5.85 7.74
C PHE A 160 -4.91 7.17 7.08
N ILE A 161 -5.87 8.07 6.80
CA ILE A 161 -5.60 9.36 6.17
C ILE A 161 -4.60 10.17 6.99
N ARG A 162 -4.78 10.23 8.33
CA ARG A 162 -3.87 10.94 9.23
C ARG A 162 -2.49 10.29 9.29
N MET A 163 -2.41 8.97 9.42
CA MET A 163 -1.14 8.24 9.42
C MET A 163 -0.40 8.41 8.11
N ARG A 164 -1.10 8.35 6.98
CA ARG A 164 -0.55 8.59 5.64
C ARG A 164 0.00 10.01 5.53
N GLN A 165 -0.75 11.02 5.93
CA GLN A 165 -0.28 12.41 5.93
C GLN A 165 0.98 12.59 6.79
N HIS A 166 1.03 11.94 7.96
CA HIS A 166 2.22 11.98 8.81
C HIS A 166 3.41 11.29 8.14
N LYS A 167 3.23 10.04 7.67
CA LYS A 167 4.28 9.28 6.98
C LYS A 167 4.81 10.02 5.76
N LEU A 168 3.93 10.58 4.93
CA LEU A 168 4.36 11.37 3.77
C LEU A 168 5.15 12.62 4.16
N LYS A 169 4.83 13.27 5.29
CA LYS A 169 5.63 14.39 5.80
C LYS A 169 6.99 13.94 6.31
N THR A 170 7.05 12.88 7.11
CA THR A 170 8.29 12.41 7.76
C THR A 170 9.19 11.58 6.84
N PHE A 171 8.64 11.01 5.77
CA PHE A 171 9.39 10.17 4.83
C PHE A 171 10.53 10.93 4.14
N PHE A 172 10.37 12.24 3.94
CA PHE A 172 11.39 13.09 3.33
C PHE A 172 12.44 13.62 4.33
N ASP A 173 12.08 13.79 5.60
CA ASP A 173 13.03 14.26 6.64
C ASP A 173 14.07 13.19 7.02
N GLN A 174 13.78 11.91 6.75
CA GLN A 174 14.66 10.76 7.03
C GLN A 174 15.32 10.17 5.78
N ALA A 175 14.96 10.66 4.60
CA ALA A 175 15.58 10.23 3.35
C ALA A 175 16.94 10.94 3.24
N PRO A 176 18.08 10.22 3.09
CA PRO A 176 19.34 10.88 2.85
C PRO A 176 19.19 11.75 1.61
N MET A 177 19.44 13.05 1.75
CA MET A 177 19.66 13.94 0.62
C MET A 177 20.82 13.33 -0.15
N ILE A 178 20.63 13.13 -1.45
CA ILE A 178 21.79 12.88 -2.31
C ILE A 178 22.50 14.22 -2.34
N ASP A 179 23.57 14.36 -1.56
CA ASP A 179 24.47 15.48 -1.68
C ASP A 179 24.99 15.47 -3.11
N ASN A 180 24.57 16.47 -3.89
CA ASN A 180 25.14 16.74 -5.20
C ASN A 180 26.53 17.34 -4.98
N ASN A 181 27.55 16.49 -4.83
CA ASN A 181 28.96 16.85 -4.97
C ASN A 181 29.56 16.12 -6.17
#